data_AF-A0A2N1N166-F1
#
_entry.id   AF-A0A2N1N166-F1
#
_cell.length_a   1.000
_cell.length_b   1.000
_cell.length_c   1.000
_cell.angle_alpha   90.00
_cell.angle_beta   90.00
_cell.angle_gamma   90.00
#
_symmetry.space_group_name_H-M   'P 1'
#
loop_
_entity.id
_entity.type
_entity.pdbx_description
1 polymer ?
#
loop_
_entity_poly.entity_id
_entity_poly.type
_entity_poly.pdbx_seq_one_letter_code
_entity_poly.pdbx_strand_id
1 'polypeptide(L)'
;MFFWLEGPDGVIYLWSRIDDSMIRGGGNLKEALTNYLFNRENLCYVDEFTRELVPINAYDKLVEEWNKSPEKYFEEIDVTEILQKHRSEMSEEEKQQKKEKE
;
A
#
# COMPACT_ATOMS: atom_id res chain seq x y z
N MET A 1 -16.38 -3.71 0.49
CA MET A 1 -17.66 -3.10 0.05
C MET A 1 -17.34 -1.72 -0.48
N PHE A 2 -17.82 -1.40 -1.68
CA PHE A 2 -17.61 -0.10 -2.33
C PHE A 2 -18.86 0.75 -2.19
N PHE A 3 -18.67 2.02 -1.83
CA PHE A 3 -19.74 3.01 -1.77
C PHE A 3 -19.56 4.04 -2.87
N TRP A 4 -20.64 4.37 -3.56
CA TRP A 4 -20.67 5.43 -4.56
C TRP A 4 -21.16 6.71 -3.90
N LEU A 5 -20.36 7.76 -4.01
CA LEU A 5 -20.58 9.04 -3.36
C LEU A 5 -20.61 10.13 -4.44
N GLU A 6 -21.65 10.95 -4.44
CA GLU A 6 -21.76 12.10 -5.32
C GLU A 6 -21.37 13.37 -4.54
N GLY A 7 -20.39 14.09 -5.08
CA GLY A 7 -19.93 15.37 -4.56
C GLY A 7 -20.92 16.50 -4.90
N PRO A 8 -20.79 17.66 -4.25
CA PRO A 8 -21.67 18.82 -4.50
C PRO A 8 -21.61 19.34 -5.95
N ASP A 9 -20.53 19.05 -6.65
CA ASP A 9 -20.25 19.40 -8.04
C ASP A 9 -20.67 18.31 -9.05
N GLY A 10 -21.31 17.23 -8.59
CA GLY A 10 -21.72 16.09 -9.41
C GLY A 10 -20.59 15.08 -9.69
N VAL A 11 -19.39 15.31 -9.18
CA VAL A 11 -18.27 14.37 -9.28
C VAL A 11 -18.58 13.13 -8.48
N ILE A 12 -18.28 11.96 -9.05
CA ILE A 12 -18.54 10.68 -8.42
C ILE A 12 -17.25 10.10 -7.86
N TYR A 13 -17.32 9.67 -6.61
CA TYR A 13 -16.26 8.99 -5.89
C TYR A 13 -16.68 7.57 -5.51
N LEU A 14 -15.72 6.66 -5.48
CA LEU A 14 -15.88 5.30 -4.98
C LEU A 14 -15.02 5.17 -3.73
N TRP A 15 -15.62 4.86 -2.59
CA TRP A 15 -14.89 4.59 -1.35
C TRP A 15 -14.83 3.08 -1.10
N SER A 16 -13.59 2.55 -1.02
CA SER A 16 -13.33 1.17 -0.60
C SER A 16 -13.20 1.13 0.92
N ARG A 17 -14.12 0.44 1.59
CA ARG A 17 -13.95 0.17 3.03
C ARG A 17 -12.80 -0.81 3.33
N ILE A 18 -12.36 -1.60 2.36
CA ILE A 18 -11.32 -2.62 2.59
C ILE A 18 -9.96 -1.95 2.68
N ASP A 19 -9.68 -1.05 1.74
CA ASP A 19 -8.36 -0.41 1.60
C ASP A 19 -8.35 1.03 2.14
N ASP A 20 -9.46 1.44 2.78
CA ASP A 20 -9.77 2.81 3.21
C ASP A 20 -9.43 3.88 2.17
N SER A 21 -9.59 3.54 0.90
CA SER A 21 -9.17 4.38 -0.22
C SER A 21 -10.36 5.02 -0.92
N MET A 22 -10.16 6.26 -1.38
CA MET A 22 -11.12 7.00 -2.18
C MET A 22 -10.63 7.05 -3.62
N ILE A 23 -11.50 6.74 -4.57
CA ILE A 23 -11.23 6.79 -6.00
C ILE A 23 -12.16 7.81 -6.64
N ARG A 24 -11.63 8.76 -7.40
CA ARG A 24 -12.42 9.63 -8.27
C ARG A 24 -12.80 8.86 -9.54
N GLY A 25 -14.10 8.65 -9.73
CA GLY A 25 -14.65 7.88 -10.84
C GLY A 25 -14.89 8.71 -12.11
N GLY A 26 -15.40 9.93 -11.98
CA GLY A 26 -15.74 10.79 -13.13
C GLY A 26 -16.54 12.03 -12.71
N GLY A 27 -16.79 12.95 -13.64
CA GLY A 27 -17.55 14.19 -13.39
C GLY A 27 -19.06 14.02 -13.33
N ASN A 28 -19.56 12.80 -13.55
CA ASN A 28 -20.96 12.41 -13.39
C ASN A 28 -21.06 10.88 -13.33
N LEU A 29 -22.25 10.36 -12.97
CA LEU A 29 -22.49 8.92 -12.83
C LEU A 29 -22.22 8.11 -14.10
N LYS A 30 -22.59 8.63 -15.28
CA LYS A 30 -22.37 7.93 -16.55
C LYS A 30 -20.89 7.77 -16.86
N GLU A 31 -20.12 8.84 -16.69
CA GLU A 31 -18.68 8.83 -16.88
C GLU A 31 -18.01 7.90 -15.86
N ALA A 32 -18.40 7.99 -14.59
CA ALA A 32 -17.84 7.16 -13.53
C ALA A 32 -18.10 5.65 -13.74
N LEU A 33 -19.29 5.28 -14.18
CA LEU A 33 -19.60 3.90 -14.54
C LEU A 33 -18.80 3.42 -15.75
N THR A 34 -18.66 4.28 -16.77
CA THR A 34 -17.86 3.97 -17.96
C THR A 34 -16.39 3.73 -17.58
N ASN A 35 -15.83 4.60 -16.74
CA ASN A 35 -14.45 4.47 -16.29
C ASN A 35 -14.26 3.24 -15.40
N TYR A 36 -15.21 2.95 -14.51
CA TYR A 36 -15.12 1.77 -13.65
C TYR A 36 -15.20 0.45 -14.42
N LEU A 37 -16.08 0.36 -15.42
CA LEU A 37 -16.32 -0.88 -16.16
C LEU A 37 -15.36 -1.09 -17.33
N PHE A 38 -14.91 -0.03 -17.99
CA PHE A 38 -14.20 -0.12 -19.26
C PHE A 38 -12.88 0.66 -19.31
N ASN A 39 -12.80 1.84 -18.69
CA ASN A 39 -11.64 2.73 -18.81
C ASN A 39 -10.96 2.94 -17.45
N ARG A 40 -10.44 1.85 -16.89
CA ARG A 40 -9.87 1.84 -15.53
C ARG A 40 -8.69 2.81 -15.39
N GLU A 41 -7.99 3.09 -16.48
CA GLU A 41 -6.90 4.07 -16.58
C GLU A 41 -7.31 5.51 -16.29
N ASN A 42 -8.61 5.84 -16.40
CA ASN A 42 -9.14 7.16 -16.08
C ASN A 42 -9.48 7.32 -14.59
N LEU A 43 -9.40 6.25 -13.81
CA LEU A 43 -9.62 6.30 -12.37
C LEU A 43 -8.37 6.81 -11.66
N CYS A 44 -8.58 7.71 -10.70
CA CYS A 44 -7.51 8.20 -9.84
C CYS A 44 -7.86 7.97 -8.38
N TYR A 45 -6.90 7.48 -7.58
CA TYR A 45 -6.98 7.60 -6.13
C TYR A 45 -6.93 9.07 -5.73
N VAL A 46 -7.63 9.39 -4.64
CA VAL A 46 -7.48 10.66 -3.94
C VAL A 46 -6.53 10.41 -2.79
N ASP A 47 -5.36 11.06 -2.82
CA ASP A 47 -4.42 11.00 -1.70
C ASP A 47 -5.03 11.70 -0.49
N GLU A 48 -5.05 11.04 0.66
CA GLU A 48 -5.70 11.57 1.86
C GLU A 48 -4.98 12.79 2.46
N PHE A 49 -3.66 12.88 2.28
CA PHE A 49 -2.82 13.92 2.87
C PHE A 49 -2.69 15.12 1.95
N THR A 50 -2.39 14.89 0.67
CA THR A 50 -2.14 15.95 -0.32
C THR A 50 -3.41 16.35 -1.07
N ARG A 51 -4.45 15.50 -1.06
CA ARG A 51 -5.69 15.64 -1.86
C ARG A 51 -5.46 15.58 -3.36
N GLU A 52 -4.28 15.16 -3.78
CA GLU A 52 -3.94 15.02 -5.18
C GLU A 52 -4.58 13.78 -5.80
N LEU A 53 -4.78 13.83 -7.12
CA LEU A 53 -5.29 12.71 -7.88
C LEU A 53 -4.15 11.87 -8.44
N VAL A 54 -4.00 10.66 -7.91
CA VAL A 54 -2.97 9.71 -8.32
C VAL A 54 -3.59 8.66 -9.23
N PRO A 55 -3.14 8.50 -10.49
CA PRO A 55 -3.68 7.47 -11.38
C PRO A 55 -3.61 6.08 -10.76
N ILE A 56 -4.67 5.26 -10.93
CA ILE A 56 -4.73 3.93 -10.30
C ILE A 56 -3.60 2.99 -10.74
N ASN A 57 -3.04 3.23 -11.93
CA ASN A 57 -1.94 2.46 -12.52
C ASN A 57 -0.55 3.03 -12.20
N ALA A 58 -0.45 4.08 -11.39
CA ALA A 58 0.84 4.68 -11.03
C ALA A 58 1.77 3.64 -10.38
N TYR A 59 1.20 2.72 -9.61
CA TYR A 59 1.94 1.65 -8.93
C TYR A 59 2.17 0.41 -9.79
N ASP A 60 1.44 0.21 -10.88
CA ASP A 60 1.65 -0.96 -11.75
C ASP A 60 3.07 -0.94 -12.34
N LYS A 61 3.57 0.24 -12.71
CA LYS A 61 4.97 0.42 -13.17
C LYS A 61 5.98 0.12 -12.07
N LEU A 62 5.70 0.53 -10.83
CA LEU A 62 6.57 0.26 -9.69
C LEU A 62 6.61 -1.23 -9.37
N VAL A 63 5.45 -1.91 -9.45
CA VAL A 63 5.35 -3.36 -9.27
C VAL A 63 6.08 -4.10 -10.39
N GLU A 64 5.93 -3.69 -11.64
CA GLU A 64 6.70 -4.26 -12.76
C GLU A 64 8.20 -4.06 -12.58
N GLU A 65 8.63 -2.90 -12.10
CA GLU A 65 10.04 -2.61 -11.85
C GLU A 65 10.59 -3.43 -10.68
N TRP A 66 9.83 -3.54 -9.58
CA TRP A 66 10.13 -4.40 -8.44
C TRP A 66 10.25 -5.87 -8.85
N ASN A 67 9.35 -6.36 -9.70
CA ASN A 67 9.42 -7.74 -10.18
C ASN A 67 10.65 -8.00 -11.07
N LYS A 68 11.17 -6.98 -11.75
CA LYS A 68 12.35 -7.09 -12.62
C LYS A 68 13.67 -7.03 -11.85
N SER A 69 13.73 -6.22 -10.80
CA SER A 69 14.92 -6.13 -9.94
C SER A 69 14.50 -5.80 -8.51
N PRO A 70 14.06 -6.82 -7.75
CA PRO A 70 13.69 -6.62 -6.35
C PRO A 70 14.90 -6.17 -5.52
N GLU A 71 16.11 -6.56 -5.91
CA GLU A 71 17.38 -6.23 -5.24
C GLU A 71 17.68 -4.73 -5.22
N LYS A 72 17.10 -3.94 -6.13
CA LYS A 72 17.26 -2.48 -6.16
C LYS A 72 16.61 -1.79 -4.96
N TYR A 73 15.60 -2.42 -4.35
CA TYR A 73 14.77 -1.84 -3.30
C TYR A 73 15.00 -2.44 -1.91
N PHE A 74 15.76 -3.53 -1.85
CA PHE A 74 16.35 -4.02 -0.61
C PHE A 74 17.82 -3.60 -0.62
N GLU A 75 18.18 -2.54 0.13
CA GLU A 75 19.57 -2.44 0.59
C GLU A 75 19.90 -3.79 1.22
N GLU A 76 21.03 -4.38 0.81
CA GLU A 76 21.46 -5.73 1.18
C GLU A 76 21.17 -5.97 2.67
N ILE A 77 20.06 -6.65 2.95
CA ILE A 77 19.75 -7.05 4.32
C ILE A 77 20.85 -8.05 4.64
N ASP A 78 21.82 -7.64 5.45
CA ASP A 78 22.87 -8.52 5.92
C ASP A 78 22.22 -9.55 6.85
N VAL A 79 21.74 -10.64 6.24
CA VAL A 79 21.10 -11.76 6.93
C VAL A 79 22.05 -12.33 7.98
N THR A 80 23.36 -12.23 7.77
CA THR A 80 24.37 -12.62 8.75
C THR A 80 24.38 -11.71 9.98
N GLU A 81 24.21 -10.40 9.82
CA GLU A 81 24.08 -9.45 10.95
C GLU A 81 22.81 -9.71 11.77
N ILE A 82 21.68 -9.95 11.10
CA ILE A 82 20.40 -10.29 11.76
C ILE A 82 20.49 -11.61 12.52
N LEU A 83 21.06 -12.65 11.91
CA LEU A 83 21.23 -13.96 12.55
C LEU A 83 22.21 -13.92 13.73
N GLN A 84 23.26 -13.09 13.65
CA GLN A 84 24.18 -12.88 14.76
C GLN A 84 23.49 -12.18 15.93
N LYS A 85 22.71 -11.13 15.67
CA LYS A 85 21.96 -10.39 16.69
C LYS A 85 20.96 -11.29 17.43
N HIS A 86 20.18 -12.07 16.69
CA HIS A 86 19.21 -13.00 17.29
C HIS A 86 19.91 -14.10 18.11
N ARG A 87 21.09 -14.57 17.68
CA ARG A 87 21.86 -15.56 18.45
C ARG A 87 22.43 -14.96 19.75
N SER A 88 22.89 -13.71 19.72
CA SER A 88 23.36 -13.03 20.92
C SER A 88 22.25 -12.81 21.94
N GLU A 89 21.07 -12.36 21.49
CA GLU A 89 19.89 -12.12 22.34
C GLU A 89 19.45 -13.41 23.05
N MET A 90 19.32 -14.52 22.31
CA MET A 90 19.01 -15.84 22.89
C MET A 90 20.04 -16.28 23.94
N SER A 91 21.32 -16.00 23.70
CA SER A 91 22.40 -16.38 24.63
C SER A 91 22.44 -15.52 25.90
N GLU A 92 21.92 -14.29 25.83
CA GLU A 92 21.78 -13.40 26.99
C GLU A 92 20.57 -13.79 27.84
N GLU A 93 19.45 -14.15 27.20
CA GLU A 93 18.25 -14.66 27.87
C GLU A 93 18.51 -15.96 28.64
N GLU A 94 19.26 -16.91 28.05
CA GLU A 94 19.65 -18.16 28.71
C GLU A 94 20.56 -17.93 29.93
N LYS A 95 21.43 -16.90 29.88
CA LYS A 95 22.29 -16.52 31.01
C LYS A 95 21.52 -15.83 32.13
N GLN A 96 20.51 -15.03 31.81
CA GLN A 96 19.64 -14.39 32.79
C GLN A 96 18.76 -15.42 33.51
N GLN A 97 18.17 -16.37 32.78
CA GLN A 97 17.36 -17.45 33.37
C GLN A 97 18.16 -18.39 34.29
N LYS A 98 19.46 -18.56 34.04
CA LYS A 98 20.35 -19.33 34.95
C LYS A 98 20.68 -18.57 36.23
N LYS A 99 20.73 -17.24 36.21
CA LYS A 99 20.98 -16.41 37.40
C LYS A 99 19.76 -16.23 38.30
N GLU A 100 18.54 -16.35 37.77
CA GLU A 100 17.31 -16.27 38.59
C GLU A 100 16.94 -17.59 39.30
N LYS A 101 17.62 -18.70 38.98
CA LYS A 101 17.39 -20.02 39.59
C LYS A 101 18.40 -20.42 40.66
N GLU A 102 19.33 -19.54 41.01
CA GLU A 102 20.35 -19.70 42.06
C GLU A 102 20.06 -18.74 43.23
#